data_AF-A0A2G3AIK6-F1
#
_entry.id   AF-A0A2G3AIK6-F1
#
_cell.length_a   1.000
_cell.length_b   1.000
_cell.length_c   1.000
_cell.angle_alpha   90.00
_cell.angle_beta   90.00
_cell.angle_gamma   90.00
#
_symmetry.space_group_name_H-M   'P 1'
#
loop_
_entity.id
_entity.type
_entity.pdbx_description
1 polymer ?
#
loop_
_entity_poly.entity_id
_entity_poly.type
_entity_poly.pdbx_seq_one_letter_code
_entity_poly.pdbx_strand_id
1 'polypeptide(L)'
;MDSITPAQVYEDFVPPTKQVQEEHFDILHLTLPGFKEEQMNVQLTKTGILKISGQRPIGQNKWQRFQKEFHVAENCDKSKNQREVRK
;
A
#
# COMPACT_ATOMS: atom_id res chain seq x y z
N MET A 1 -19.35 32.56 1.51
CA MET A 1 -18.28 32.25 0.53
C MET A 1 -17.96 30.78 0.72
N ASP A 2 -18.82 29.92 0.17
CA ASP A 2 -18.63 28.48 0.21
C ASP A 2 -17.59 28.13 -0.84
N SER A 3 -16.36 27.89 -0.39
CA SER A 3 -15.31 27.33 -1.24
C SER A 3 -15.76 25.95 -1.70
N ILE A 4 -16.33 25.86 -2.90
CA ILE A 4 -16.56 24.59 -3.60
C ILE A 4 -15.18 24.00 -3.81
N THR A 5 -14.75 23.13 -2.88
CA THR A 5 -13.58 22.29 -3.09
C THR A 5 -13.99 21.35 -4.22
N PRO A 6 -13.38 21.40 -5.41
CA PRO A 6 -13.76 20.50 -6.48
C PRO A 6 -13.64 19.07 -5.95
N ALA A 7 -14.74 18.30 -6.04
CA ALA A 7 -14.80 16.97 -5.47
C ALA A 7 -13.71 16.10 -6.10
N GLN A 8 -12.74 15.64 -5.30
CA GLN A 8 -11.63 14.84 -5.80
C GLN A 8 -12.18 13.53 -6.40
N VAL A 9 -11.82 13.25 -7.65
CA VAL A 9 -12.19 12.01 -8.33
C VAL A 9 -11.12 10.98 -8.04
N TYR A 10 -11.50 9.84 -7.46
CA TYR A 10 -10.59 8.74 -7.18
C TYR A 10 -10.73 7.64 -8.23
N GLU A 11 -9.59 7.16 -8.71
CA GLU A 11 -9.48 5.96 -9.53
C GLU A 11 -8.76 4.88 -8.72
N ASP A 12 -9.37 3.71 -8.63
CA ASP A 12 -8.76 2.58 -7.95
C ASP A 12 -7.77 1.87 -8.88
N PHE A 13 -6.56 1.67 -8.39
CA PHE A 13 -5.50 0.90 -9.02
C PHE A 13 -5.32 -0.41 -8.28
N VAL A 14 -5.35 -1.52 -9.01
CA VAL A 14 -5.04 -2.84 -8.46
C VAL A 14 -3.58 -3.15 -8.78
N PRO A 15 -2.67 -3.07 -7.79
CA PRO A 15 -1.27 -3.33 -8.05
C PRO A 15 -1.06 -4.81 -8.38
N PRO A 16 -0.30 -5.12 -9.45
CA PRO A 16 0.25 -6.45 -9.63
C PRO A 16 0.99 -6.84 -8.35
N THR A 17 0.62 -7.98 -7.81
CA THR A 17 1.09 -8.45 -6.51
C THR A 17 1.58 -9.88 -6.66
N LYS A 18 2.79 -10.16 -6.15
CA LYS A 18 3.34 -11.50 -6.05
C LYS A 18 3.77 -11.75 -4.61
N GLN A 19 3.22 -12.80 -4.01
CA GLN A 19 3.68 -13.32 -2.72
C GLN A 19 4.65 -14.46 -2.97
N VAL A 20 5.79 -14.43 -2.28
CA VAL A 20 6.78 -15.50 -2.27
C VAL A 20 6.93 -15.96 -0.84
N GLN A 21 6.64 -17.23 -0.58
CA GLN A 21 6.77 -17.84 0.74
C GLN A 21 8.18 -18.42 0.87
N GLU A 22 8.92 -17.97 1.87
CA GLU A 22 10.23 -18.50 2.25
C GLU A 22 10.09 -19.31 3.56
N GLU A 23 11.15 -20.03 3.95
CA GLU A 23 11.12 -20.94 5.12
C GLU A 23 10.72 -20.25 6.45
N HIS A 24 11.01 -18.95 6.59
CA HIS A 24 10.80 -18.20 7.84
C HIS A 24 10.03 -16.89 7.68
N PHE A 25 9.73 -16.45 6.46
CA PHE A 25 9.01 -15.20 6.20
C PHE A 25 8.34 -15.21 4.83
N ASP A 26 7.33 -14.36 4.65
CA ASP A 26 6.74 -14.09 3.34
C ASP A 26 7.31 -12.79 2.76
N ILE A 27 7.61 -12.77 1.46
CA ILE A 27 7.98 -11.59 0.72
C ILE A 27 6.82 -11.15 -0.18
N LEU A 28 6.38 -9.91 0.00
CA LEU A 28 5.35 -9.29 -0.84
C LEU A 28 5.98 -8.33 -1.84
N HIS A 29 5.88 -8.67 -3.13
CA HIS A 29 6.29 -7.82 -4.23
C HIS A 29 5.07 -7.12 -4.81
N LEU A 30 5.02 -5.79 -4.67
CA LEU A 30 3.98 -4.95 -5.28
C LEU A 30 4.61 -4.07 -6.37
N THR A 31 4.05 -4.11 -7.58
CA THR A 31 4.46 -3.22 -8.66
C THR A 31 3.62 -1.95 -8.63
N LEU A 32 4.23 -0.84 -8.22
CA LEU A 32 3.56 0.45 -7.96
C LEU A 32 4.14 1.57 -8.85
N PRO A 33 3.92 1.53 -10.17
CA PRO A 33 4.53 2.47 -11.09
C PRO A 33 4.03 3.89 -10.81
N GLY A 34 4.98 4.81 -10.63
CA GLY A 34 4.69 6.23 -10.42
C GLY A 34 4.16 6.60 -9.02
N PHE A 35 4.12 5.66 -8.08
CA PHE A 35 3.98 5.97 -6.65
C PHE A 35 5.36 6.21 -6.06
N LYS A 36 5.45 7.23 -5.19
CA LYS A 36 6.65 7.48 -4.39
C LYS A 36 6.49 6.89 -3.00
N GLU A 37 7.60 6.68 -2.29
CA GLU A 37 7.57 6.09 -0.96
C GLU A 37 6.76 6.94 0.04
N GLU A 38 6.86 8.27 -0.04
CA GLU A 38 6.10 9.20 0.81
C GLU A 38 4.59 9.17 0.54
N GLN A 39 4.16 8.59 -0.58
CA GLN A 39 2.76 8.42 -0.95
C GLN A 39 2.19 7.07 -0.49
N MET A 40 3.02 6.24 0.19
CA MET A 40 2.67 4.89 0.61
C MET A 40 2.60 4.75 2.13
N ASN A 41 1.58 4.05 2.61
CA ASN A 41 1.40 3.70 4.00
C ASN A 41 1.39 2.18 4.16
N VAL A 42 2.20 1.66 5.10
CA VAL A 42 2.23 0.24 5.49
C VAL A 42 1.94 0.18 6.98
N GLN A 43 0.92 -0.58 7.35
CA GLN A 43 0.49 -0.77 8.73
C GLN A 43 0.32 -2.25 9.01
N LEU A 44 0.77 -2.71 10.18
CA LEU A 44 0.44 -4.04 10.68
C LEU A 44 -0.57 -3.88 11.83
N THR A 45 -1.77 -4.40 11.64
CA THR A 45 -2.80 -4.36 12.70
C THR A 45 -2.47 -5.35 13.81
N LYS A 46 -3.04 -5.13 15.00
CA LYS A 46 -2.92 -6.06 16.13
C LYS A 46 -3.43 -7.47 15.80
N THR A 47 -4.46 -7.54 14.96
CA THR A 47 -5.07 -8.77 14.45
C THR A 47 -4.24 -9.50 13.40
N GLY A 48 -3.03 -9.01 13.07
CA GLY A 48 -2.14 -9.65 12.10
C GLY A 48 -2.49 -9.34 10.64
N ILE A 49 -3.12 -8.20 10.36
CA ILE A 49 -3.40 -7.78 8.98
C ILE A 49 -2.36 -6.75 8.57
N LEU A 50 -1.56 -7.08 7.56
CA LEU A 50 -0.66 -6.13 6.90
C LEU A 50 -1.45 -5.36 5.84
N LYS A 51 -1.64 -4.07 6.08
CA LYS A 51 -2.32 -3.15 5.20
C LYS A 51 -1.32 -2.27 4.47
N ILE A 52 -1.33 -2.33 3.15
CA ILE A 52 -0.51 -1.51 2.26
C ILE A 52 -1.46 -0.62 1.45
N SER A 53 -1.25 0.69 1.48
CA SER A 53 -2.08 1.64 0.74
C SER A 53 -1.22 2.76 0.17
N GLY A 54 -1.75 3.44 -0.83
CA GLY A 54 -1.11 4.63 -1.36
C GLY A 54 -2.05 5.44 -2.22
N GLN A 55 -1.77 6.73 -2.36
CA GLN A 55 -2.53 7.64 -3.20
C GLN A 55 -1.60 8.66 -3.86
N ARG A 56 -1.84 8.95 -5.13
CA ARG A 56 -1.06 9.94 -5.88
C ARG A 56 -1.96 10.78 -6.79
N PRO A 57 -1.63 12.05 -7.03
CA PRO A 57 -2.31 12.84 -8.04
C PRO A 57 -1.93 12.32 -9.44
N ILE A 58 -2.92 12.22 -10.34
CA ILE A 58 -2.74 11.85 -11.75
C ILE A 58 -3.34 12.88 -12.72
N GLY A 59 -3.84 13.99 -12.20
CA GLY A 59 -4.41 15.11 -12.95
C GLY A 59 -4.88 16.21 -12.01
N GLN A 60 -5.50 17.24 -12.56
CA GLN A 60 -5.85 18.47 -11.83
C GLN A 60 -6.82 18.24 -10.65
N ASN A 61 -7.71 17.26 -10.76
CA ASN A 61 -8.66 16.90 -9.70
C ASN A 61 -8.85 15.37 -9.59
N LYS A 62 -7.86 14.61 -10.03
CA LYS A 62 -7.93 13.15 -10.12
C LYS A 62 -6.78 12.50 -9.37
N TRP A 63 -7.12 11.56 -8.51
CA TRP A 63 -6.19 10.80 -7.70
C TRP A 63 -6.29 9.32 -8.05
N GLN A 64 -5.14 8.66 -8.17
CA GLN A 64 -5.09 7.21 -8.24
C GLN A 64 -4.75 6.68 -6.86
N ARG A 65 -5.45 5.66 -6.40
CA ARG A 65 -5.23 5.07 -5.07
C ARG A 65 -5.26 3.55 -5.12
N PHE A 66 -4.65 2.92 -4.13
CA PHE A 66 -4.77 1.48 -3.92
C PHE A 66 -4.82 1.16 -2.43
N GLN A 67 -5.42 0.01 -2.11
CA GLN A 67 -5.38 -0.62 -0.80
C GLN A 67 -5.30 -2.13 -0.98
N LYS A 68 -4.35 -2.76 -0.28
CA LYS A 68 -4.17 -4.21 -0.21
C LYS A 68 -4.02 -4.61 1.25
N GLU A 69 -4.65 -5.72 1.60
CA GLU A 69 -4.61 -6.31 2.93
C GLU A 69 -4.12 -7.76 2.80
N PHE A 70 -3.17 -8.14 3.63
CA PHE A 70 -2.57 -9.47 3.67
C PHE A 70 -2.66 -10.00 5.09
N HIS A 71 -3.12 -11.25 5.23
CA HIS A 71 -3.12 -11.92 6.52
C HIS A 71 -1.71 -12.43 6.82
N VAL A 72 -1.13 -11.93 7.90
CA VAL A 72 0.16 -12.39 8.42
C VAL A 72 -0.10 -13.53 9.39
N ALA A 73 0.60 -14.65 9.22
CA ALA A 73 0.50 -15.77 10.13
C ALA A 73 0.86 -15.35 11.58
N GLU A 74 0.16 -15.92 12.57
CA GLU A 74 0.27 -15.55 13.99
C GLU A 74 1.70 -15.64 14.55
N ASN A 75 2.55 -16.48 13.94
CA ASN A 75 3.92 -16.72 14.38
C ASN A 75 4.97 -15.76 13.74
N CYS A 76 4.53 -14.74 13.01
CA CYS A 76 5.44 -13.76 12.44
C CYS A 76 5.88 -12.76 13.52
N ASP A 77 7.20 -12.60 13.70
CA ASP A 77 7.77 -11.63 14.63
C ASP A 77 7.43 -10.20 14.17
N LYS A 78 6.37 -9.64 14.77
CA LYS A 78 5.79 -8.32 14.45
C LYS A 78 6.73 -7.15 14.75
N SER A 79 7.90 -7.41 15.32
CA SER A 79 8.93 -6.41 15.63
C SER A 79 9.89 -6.14 14.46
N LYS A 80 9.92 -7.00 13.44
CA LYS A 80 10.83 -6.88 12.28
C LYS A 80 10.10 -6.45 11.02
N ASN A 81 9.83 -5.17 10.91
CA ASN A 81 9.27 -4.56 9.70
C ASN A 81 10.43 -4.04 8.84
N GLN A 82 11.09 -4.90 8.06
CA GLN A 82 12.11 -4.42 7.11
C GLN A 82 11.43 -4.04 5.79
N ARG A 83 11.37 -2.75 5.48
CA ARG A 83 11.02 -2.25 4.15
C ARG A 83 12.31 -2.13 3.33
N GLU A 84 12.36 -2.81 2.20
CA GLU A 84 13.39 -2.59 1.17
C GLU A 84 12.70 -2.07 -0.09
N VAL A 85 13.08 -0.87 -0.55
CA VAL A 85 12.56 -0.28 -1.79
C VAL A 85 13.63 -0.42 -2.87
N ARG A 86 13.35 -1.25 -3.88
CA ARG A 86 14.17 -1.32 -5.10
C ARG A 86 13.52 -0.43 -6.17
N LYS A 87 14.33 0.43 -6.80
CA LYS A 87 13.91 1.30 -7.92
C LYS A 87 13.97 0.56 -9.24
#